data_AF-A0A8S4BE87-F1
#
_entry.id   AF-A0A8S4BE87-F1
#
_cell.length_a   1.000
_cell.length_b   1.000
_cell.length_c   1.000
_cell.angle_alpha   90.00
_cell.angle_beta   90.00
_cell.angle_gamma   90.00
#
_symmetry.space_group_name_H-M   'P 1'
#
loop_
_entity.id
_entity.type
_entity.pdbx_description
1 polymer ?
#
loop_
_entity_poly.entity_id
_entity_poly.type
_entity_poly.pdbx_seq_one_letter_code
_entity_poly.pdbx_strand_id
1 'polypeptide(L)'
;MAADVYIDAMLSHPVFKMEKEDFKISDGSTECFTDLRVGVYKEIVPMGVDPDIISYKLAGVHLEPEEFHREVEAVLANGDSDTVLLDCRNFYERVHLEPEEFHREVEAVLANGDSDTVLLDCRNFYESKIVSSYLLFNNYSQSSLSIKDQIPTEQTTFRWC
;
A
#
# COMPACT_ATOMS: atom_id res chain seq x y z
N MET A 1 -19.33 -23.44 -9.63
CA MET A 1 -19.29 -22.34 -10.63
C MET A 1 -17.89 -22.29 -11.25
N ALA A 2 -17.69 -21.58 -12.37
CA ALA A 2 -16.34 -21.46 -12.96
C ALA A 2 -15.32 -20.84 -11.99
N ALA A 3 -15.76 -19.91 -11.13
CA ALA A 3 -14.95 -19.34 -10.07
C ALA A 3 -14.46 -20.37 -9.04
N ASP A 4 -15.30 -21.33 -8.64
CA ASP A 4 -14.90 -22.38 -7.68
C ASP A 4 -13.76 -23.25 -8.24
N VAL A 5 -13.84 -23.61 -9.53
CA VAL A 5 -12.78 -24.40 -10.18
C VAL A 5 -11.45 -23.64 -10.23
N TYR A 6 -11.50 -22.32 -10.46
CA TYR A 6 -10.31 -21.47 -10.39
C TYR A 6 -9.74 -21.40 -8.97
N ILE A 7 -10.60 -21.19 -7.96
CA ILE A 7 -10.21 -21.15 -6.55
C ILE A 7 -9.54 -22.46 -6.15
N ASP A 8 -10.15 -23.61 -6.46
CA ASP A 8 -9.60 -24.93 -6.14
C ASP A 8 -8.24 -25.16 -6.82
N ALA A 9 -8.10 -24.74 -8.08
CA ALA A 9 -6.83 -24.84 -8.80
C ALA A 9 -5.72 -24.00 -8.14
N MET A 10 -6.03 -22.77 -7.72
CA MET A 10 -5.09 -21.89 -7.03
C MET A 10 -4.70 -22.46 -5.65
N LEU A 11 -5.67 -22.95 -4.87
CA LEU A 11 -5.44 -23.57 -3.57
C LEU A 11 -4.61 -24.87 -3.65
N SER A 12 -4.70 -25.59 -4.77
CA SER A 12 -3.93 -26.83 -4.95
C SER A 12 -2.43 -26.63 -5.19
N HIS A 13 -2.00 -25.41 -5.54
CA HIS A 13 -0.62 -25.15 -5.92
C HIS A 13 0.27 -24.85 -4.69
N PRO A 14 1.38 -25.57 -4.49
CA PRO A 14 2.15 -25.54 -3.22
C PRO A 14 2.81 -24.19 -2.89
N VAL A 15 2.95 -23.31 -3.89
CA VAL A 15 3.50 -21.95 -3.69
C VAL A 15 2.46 -21.00 -3.11
N PHE A 16 1.17 -21.23 -3.39
CA PHE A 16 0.09 -20.39 -2.88
C PHE A 16 -0.33 -20.87 -1.50
N LYS A 17 0.09 -20.14 -0.47
CA LYS A 17 -0.29 -20.38 0.93
C LYS A 17 -1.49 -19.49 1.26
N MET A 18 -2.64 -19.86 0.74
CA MET A 18 -3.88 -19.10 0.86
C MET A 18 -5.03 -20.03 1.24
N GLU A 19 -6.06 -19.47 1.86
CA GLU A 19 -7.30 -20.14 2.20
C GLU A 19 -8.44 -19.61 1.31
N LYS A 20 -9.61 -20.25 1.36
CA LYS A 20 -10.75 -19.83 0.52
C LYS A 20 -11.22 -18.42 0.87
N GLU A 21 -11.08 -18.03 2.13
CA GLU A 21 -11.46 -16.72 2.67
C GLU A 21 -10.59 -15.57 2.15
N ASP A 22 -9.40 -15.86 1.61
CA ASP A 22 -8.54 -14.85 0.99
C ASP A 22 -9.06 -14.37 -0.37
N PHE A 23 -9.96 -15.15 -1.00
CA PHE A 23 -10.62 -14.74 -2.24
C PHE A 23 -11.77 -13.79 -1.93
N LYS A 24 -11.55 -12.49 -2.15
CA LYS A 24 -12.59 -11.47 -2.06
C LYS A 24 -13.58 -11.62 -3.22
N ILE A 25 -14.87 -11.81 -2.89
CA ILE A 25 -15.96 -11.98 -3.87
C ILE A 25 -16.90 -10.79 -3.76
N SER A 26 -17.26 -10.22 -4.91
CA SER A 26 -18.29 -9.18 -5.03
C SER A 26 -19.25 -9.54 -6.15
N ASP A 27 -20.46 -8.98 -6.10
CA ASP A 27 -21.41 -9.10 -7.21
C ASP A 27 -20.82 -8.45 -8.48
N GLY A 28 -21.05 -9.09 -9.63
CA GLY A 28 -20.53 -8.63 -10.91
C GLY A 28 -21.25 -9.30 -12.09
N SER A 29 -20.95 -8.84 -13.30
CA SER A 29 -21.53 -9.40 -14.54
C SER A 29 -20.42 -9.85 -15.50
N THR A 30 -20.80 -10.62 -16.52
CA THR A 30 -19.89 -11.02 -17.61
C THR A 30 -19.41 -9.83 -18.43
N GLU A 31 -19.99 -8.65 -18.27
CA GLU A 31 -19.56 -7.42 -18.94
C GLU A 31 -18.41 -6.74 -18.17
N CYS A 32 -18.19 -7.07 -16.89
CA CYS A 32 -17.10 -6.49 -16.09
C CYS A 32 -15.72 -6.91 -16.63
N PHE A 33 -15.61 -8.13 -17.15
CA PHE A 33 -14.38 -8.68 -17.73
C PHE A 33 -14.72 -9.51 -18.96
N THR A 34 -14.42 -8.95 -20.14
CA THR A 34 -14.71 -9.62 -21.43
C THR A 34 -13.69 -10.71 -21.78
N ASP A 35 -12.47 -10.60 -21.25
CA ASP A 35 -11.36 -11.50 -21.53
C ASP A 35 -10.68 -11.98 -20.25
N LEU A 36 -10.14 -13.21 -20.28
CA LEU A 36 -9.17 -13.69 -19.29
C LEU A 36 -7.76 -13.38 -19.78
N ARG A 37 -6.93 -12.75 -18.95
CA ARG A 37 -5.54 -12.40 -19.27
C ARG A 37 -4.60 -12.86 -18.15
N VAL A 38 -3.44 -13.36 -18.56
CA VAL A 38 -2.32 -13.67 -17.66
C VAL A 38 -1.10 -12.97 -18.23
N GLY A 39 -0.46 -12.13 -17.41
CA GLY A 39 0.75 -11.41 -17.78
C GLY A 39 1.88 -11.74 -16.81
N VAL A 40 3.10 -11.79 -17.35
CA VAL A 40 4.31 -11.88 -16.53
C VAL A 40 4.85 -10.48 -16.35
N TYR A 41 4.83 -10.00 -15.12
CA TYR A 41 5.31 -8.67 -14.76
C TYR A 41 6.45 -8.81 -13.74
N LYS A 42 7.35 -7.82 -13.74
CA LYS A 42 8.40 -7.73 -12.72
C LYS A 42 7.81 -7.43 -11.34
N GLU A 43 6.76 -6.61 -11.31
CA GLU A 43 6.07 -6.17 -10.12
C GLU A 43 4.58 -6.51 -10.24
N ILE A 44 3.97 -7.00 -9.17
CA ILE A 44 2.51 -7.25 -9.11
C ILE A 44 1.75 -5.92 -9.09
N VAL A 45 2.31 -4.93 -8.41
CA VAL A 45 1.87 -3.53 -8.40
C VAL A 45 3.04 -2.69 -8.91
N PRO A 46 2.96 -2.11 -10.13
CA PRO A 46 4.08 -1.37 -10.70
C PRO A 46 4.29 -0.08 -9.91
N MET A 47 5.32 -0.09 -9.07
CA MET A 47 5.79 1.06 -8.31
C MET A 47 7.13 1.56 -8.83
N GLY A 48 7.65 0.97 -9.91
CA GLY A 48 8.91 1.33 -10.55
C GLY A 48 10.12 1.12 -9.65
N VAL A 49 10.00 0.27 -8.64
CA VAL A 49 11.10 -0.09 -7.74
C VAL A 49 11.39 -1.57 -7.86
N ASP A 50 12.68 -1.90 -7.87
CA ASP A 50 13.13 -3.28 -7.94
C ASP A 50 12.58 -4.10 -6.74
N PRO A 51 11.84 -5.20 -6.99
CA PRO A 51 11.27 -6.03 -5.92
C PRO A 51 12.34 -6.71 -5.05
N ASP A 52 13.60 -6.77 -5.50
CA ASP A 52 14.71 -7.26 -4.68
C ASP A 52 15.19 -6.22 -3.65
N ILE A 53 14.81 -4.94 -3.83
CA ILE A 53 15.15 -3.84 -2.92
C ILE A 53 14.05 -3.62 -1.88
N ILE A 54 12.77 -3.65 -2.29
CA ILE A 54 11.62 -3.42 -1.41
C ILE A 54 10.82 -4.70 -1.25
N SER A 55 10.70 -5.15 0.00
CA SER A 55 9.93 -6.35 0.34
C SER A 55 8.60 -5.99 0.98
N TYR A 56 7.51 -6.53 0.44
CA TYR A 56 6.15 -6.47 1.03
C TYR A 56 6.06 -7.04 2.47
N LYS A 57 7.11 -7.72 2.94
CA LYS A 57 7.21 -8.25 4.31
C LYS A 57 7.63 -7.18 5.31
N LEU A 58 8.18 -6.06 4.85
CA LEU A 58 8.63 -4.93 5.66
C LEU A 58 7.68 -3.74 5.46
N ALA A 59 6.38 -4.01 5.60
CA ALA A 59 5.32 -3.02 5.49
C ALA A 59 5.04 -2.34 6.84
N GLY A 60 4.29 -1.23 6.80
CA GLY A 60 3.78 -0.55 7.99
C GLY A 60 2.77 -1.40 8.78
N VAL A 61 2.12 -0.80 9.78
CA VAL A 61 1.13 -1.48 10.62
C VAL A 61 -0.19 -1.62 9.88
N HIS A 62 -0.66 -2.86 9.69
CA HIS A 62 -2.01 -3.12 9.18
C HIS A 62 -3.05 -2.82 10.25
N LEU A 63 -4.12 -2.15 9.85
CA LEU A 63 -5.30 -1.87 10.66
C LEU A 63 -6.50 -2.57 10.05
N GLU A 64 -7.33 -3.16 10.91
CA GLU A 64 -8.64 -3.61 10.46
C GLU A 64 -9.52 -2.40 10.07
N PRO A 65 -10.50 -2.57 9.18
CA PRO A 65 -11.32 -1.45 8.69
C PRO A 65 -11.95 -0.60 9.80
N GLU A 66 -12.41 -1.22 10.89
CA GLU A 66 -12.98 -0.51 12.03
C GLU A 66 -11.94 0.28 12.82
N GLU A 67 -10.70 -0.19 12.88
CA GLU A 67 -9.59 0.52 13.51
C GLU A 67 -9.19 1.74 12.68
N PHE A 68 -9.04 1.55 11.37
CA PHE A 68 -8.73 2.64 10.44
C PHE A 68 -9.80 3.72 10.48
N HIS A 69 -11.08 3.33 10.44
CA HIS A 69 -12.19 4.28 10.50
C HIS A 69 -12.16 5.14 11.78
N ARG A 70 -11.93 4.53 12.94
CA ARG A 70 -11.82 5.26 14.21
C ARG A 70 -10.68 6.29 14.20
N GLU A 71 -9.57 5.97 13.56
CA GLU A 71 -8.42 6.88 13.48
C GLU A 71 -8.68 8.04 12.53
N VAL A 72 -9.31 7.78 11.39
CA VAL A 72 -9.77 8.84 10.49
C VAL A 72 -10.76 9.76 11.20
N GLU A 73 -11.74 9.22 11.93
CA GLU A 73 -12.67 10.02 12.71
C GLU A 73 -11.95 10.87 13.78
N ALA A 74 -10.94 10.32 14.45
CA ALA A 74 -10.15 11.05 15.44
C ALA A 74 -9.37 12.22 14.82
N VAL A 75 -8.74 12.01 13.65
CA VAL A 75 -8.05 13.06 12.89
C VAL A 75 -9.02 14.19 12.53
N LEU A 76 -10.20 13.84 12.00
CA LEU A 76 -11.20 14.81 11.59
C LEU A 76 -11.85 15.56 12.75
N ALA A 77 -12.06 14.90 13.89
CA ALA A 77 -12.74 15.48 15.05
C ALA A 77 -11.84 16.38 15.89
N ASN A 78 -10.59 15.97 16.10
CA ASN A 78 -9.67 16.65 17.02
C ASN A 78 -8.70 17.60 16.32
N GLY A 79 -8.63 17.57 14.97
CA GLY A 79 -7.61 18.31 14.23
C GLY A 79 -6.21 17.89 14.68
N ASP A 80 -6.02 16.58 14.89
CA ASP A 80 -4.78 16.01 15.39
C ASP A 80 -3.65 16.35 14.42
N SER A 81 -2.81 17.32 14.79
CA SER A 81 -1.76 17.87 13.92
C SER A 81 -0.65 16.87 13.64
N ASP A 82 -0.58 15.80 14.42
CA ASP A 82 0.54 14.87 14.45
C ASP A 82 0.23 13.63 13.58
N THR A 83 -0.97 13.55 13.01
CA THR A 83 -1.40 12.46 12.12
C THR A 83 -1.82 12.99 10.75
N VAL A 84 -1.20 12.47 9.70
CA VAL A 84 -1.54 12.79 8.30
C VAL A 84 -2.34 11.65 7.69
N LEU A 85 -3.45 11.96 7.03
CA LEU A 85 -4.17 11.03 6.17
C LEU A 85 -3.75 11.23 4.72
N LEU A 86 -3.18 10.19 4.11
CA LEU A 86 -2.75 10.17 2.71
C LEU A 86 -3.65 9.23 1.89
N ASP A 87 -4.41 9.81 0.95
CA ASP A 87 -5.20 9.04 -0.01
C ASP A 87 -4.31 8.62 -1.18
N CYS A 88 -3.93 7.35 -1.18
CA CYS A 88 -3.09 6.75 -2.19
C CYS A 88 -3.86 6.13 -3.37
N ARG A 89 -5.19 6.25 -3.42
CA ARG A 89 -6.00 5.63 -4.49
C ARG A 89 -5.91 6.42 -5.79
N ASN A 90 -5.98 7.74 -5.69
CA ASN A 90 -5.90 8.67 -6.82
C ASN A 90 -4.60 8.51 -7.62
N PHE A 91 -3.55 8.10 -6.93
CA PHE A 91 -2.26 7.82 -7.52
C PHE A 91 -2.36 6.75 -8.62
N TYR A 92 -2.91 5.59 -8.31
CA TYR A 92 -3.02 4.50 -9.29
C TYR A 92 -4.14 4.69 -10.32
N GLU A 93 -5.08 5.60 -10.10
CA GLU A 93 -6.11 5.94 -11.08
C GLU A 93 -5.58 6.80 -12.23
N ARG A 94 -4.48 7.54 -11.99
CA ARG A 94 -3.68 8.14 -13.06
C ARG A 94 -2.85 7.01 -13.67
N VAL A 95 -3.25 6.57 -14.87
CA VAL A 95 -2.85 5.31 -15.53
C VAL A 95 -1.34 4.97 -15.48
N HIS A 96 -0.42 5.90 -15.31
CA HIS A 96 0.99 5.65 -14.98
C HIS A 96 1.43 6.68 -13.95
N LEU A 97 1.78 6.25 -12.73
CA LEU A 97 2.62 7.08 -11.89
C LEU A 97 4.05 6.64 -12.06
N GLU A 98 4.85 7.58 -12.50
CA GLU A 98 6.28 7.47 -12.33
C GLU A 98 6.58 7.59 -10.82
N PRO A 99 7.49 6.77 -10.27
CA PRO A 99 7.76 6.73 -8.83
C PRO A 99 8.15 8.10 -8.27
N GLU A 100 8.73 8.97 -9.10
CA GLU A 100 9.13 10.34 -8.76
C GLU A 100 7.94 11.29 -8.54
N GLU A 101 6.79 11.07 -9.19
CA GLU A 101 5.58 11.87 -8.95
C GLU A 101 4.97 11.51 -7.60
N PHE A 102 4.86 10.20 -7.33
CA PHE A 102 4.43 9.70 -6.02
C PHE A 102 5.34 10.20 -4.90
N HIS A 103 6.66 10.08 -5.08
CA HIS A 103 7.65 10.58 -4.11
C HIS A 103 7.47 12.06 -3.82
N ARG A 104 7.24 12.89 -4.85
CA ARG A 104 7.08 14.33 -4.69
C ARG A 104 5.78 14.71 -3.98
N GLU A 105 4.67 14.04 -4.26
CA GLU A 105 3.40 14.31 -3.59
C GLU A 105 3.49 13.89 -2.11
N VAL A 106 4.10 12.73 -1.82
CA VAL A 106 4.39 12.29 -0.45
C VAL A 106 5.31 13.28 0.26
N GLU A 107 6.43 13.69 -0.35
CA GLU A 107 7.34 14.70 0.20
C GLU A 107 6.60 16.01 0.48
N ALA A 108 5.76 16.49 -0.43
CA ALA A 108 5.01 17.72 -0.23
C ALA A 108 4.04 17.63 0.94
N VAL A 109 3.44 16.46 1.15
CA VAL A 109 2.53 16.20 2.26
C VAL A 109 3.29 16.09 3.59
N LEU A 110 4.43 15.38 3.60
CA LEU A 110 5.22 15.13 4.82
C LEU A 110 6.18 16.28 5.17
N ALA A 111 6.60 17.13 4.22
CA ALA A 111 7.53 18.24 4.47
C ALA A 111 6.91 19.39 5.29
N ASN A 112 5.59 19.39 5.46
CA ASN A 112 4.86 20.45 6.15
C ASN A 112 4.50 20.13 7.61
N GLY A 113 4.86 18.96 8.14
CA GLY A 113 4.53 18.57 9.50
C GLY A 113 5.57 17.66 10.16
N ASP A 114 5.82 17.88 11.45
CA ASP A 114 6.48 16.91 12.33
C ASP A 114 5.48 15.82 12.72
N SER A 115 4.87 15.15 11.73
CA SER A 115 3.82 14.18 11.99
C SER A 115 4.42 12.82 12.35
N ASP A 116 4.08 12.35 13.55
CA ASP A 116 4.53 11.07 14.09
C ASP A 116 3.83 9.89 13.40
N THR A 117 2.63 10.10 12.84
CA THR A 117 1.82 9.03 12.23
C THR A 117 1.29 9.40 10.85
N VAL A 118 1.34 8.45 9.92
CA VAL A 118 0.76 8.57 8.57
C VAL A 118 -0.21 7.42 8.34
N LEU A 119 -1.47 7.76 8.10
CA LEU A 119 -2.53 6.83 7.69
C LEU A 119 -2.60 6.76 6.17
N LEU A 120 -2.48 5.56 5.61
CA LEU A 120 -2.48 5.30 4.17
C LEU A 120 -3.80 4.65 3.77
N ASP A 121 -4.56 5.29 2.88
CA ASP A 121 -5.76 4.73 2.24
C ASP A 121 -5.40 4.34 0.79
N CYS A 122 -5.29 3.04 0.51
CA CYS A 122 -5.08 2.54 -0.87
C CYS A 122 -6.28 1.70 -1.32
N ARG A 123 -6.35 1.35 -2.63
CA ARG A 123 -7.52 0.62 -3.16
C ARG A 123 -7.53 -0.82 -2.71
N ASN A 124 -6.34 -1.40 -2.53
CA ASN A 124 -6.19 -2.78 -2.15
C ASN A 124 -4.97 -3.00 -1.25
N PHE A 125 -5.03 -4.13 -0.55
CA PHE A 125 -4.01 -4.59 0.38
C PHE A 125 -2.59 -4.64 -0.19
N TYR A 126 -2.42 -4.98 -1.47
CA TYR A 126 -1.09 -5.07 -2.08
C TYR A 126 -0.49 -3.69 -2.32
N GLU A 127 -1.31 -2.73 -2.78
CA GLU A 127 -0.92 -1.33 -2.88
C GLU A 127 -0.53 -0.77 -1.50
N SER A 128 -1.37 -0.96 -0.47
CA SER A 128 -1.09 -0.51 0.90
C SER A 128 0.24 -1.05 1.44
N LYS A 129 0.51 -2.35 1.21
CA LYS A 129 1.76 -2.97 1.63
C LYS A 129 2.98 -2.45 0.91
N ILE A 130 2.95 -2.34 -0.41
CA ILE A 130 4.11 -1.90 -1.18
C ILE A 130 4.38 -0.41 -0.91
N VAL A 131 3.33 0.42 -0.86
CA VAL A 131 3.48 1.86 -0.55
C VAL A 131 4.07 2.06 0.83
N SER A 132 3.53 1.42 1.87
CA SER A 132 4.11 1.55 3.22
C SER A 132 5.55 1.03 3.29
N SER A 133 5.87 -0.07 2.61
CA SER A 133 7.25 -0.59 2.53
C SER A 133 8.19 0.39 1.84
N TYR A 134 7.73 1.05 0.78
CA TYR A 134 8.47 2.08 0.06
C TYR A 134 8.76 3.31 0.92
N LEU A 135 7.76 3.78 1.66
CA LEU A 135 7.91 4.94 2.55
C LEU A 135 8.88 4.65 3.70
N LEU A 136 8.81 3.44 4.27
CA LEU A 136 9.76 2.96 5.27
C LEU A 136 11.18 2.85 4.70
N PHE A 137 11.33 2.28 3.49
CA PHE A 137 12.63 2.09 2.85
C PHE A 137 13.33 3.43 2.55
N ASN A 138 12.58 4.43 2.08
CA ASN A 138 13.13 5.74 1.75
C ASN A 138 13.38 6.62 2.99
N ASN A 139 13.16 6.08 4.19
CA ASN A 139 13.48 6.72 5.45
C ASN A 139 12.97 8.17 5.48
N TYR A 140 11.66 8.35 5.28
CA TYR A 140 10.98 9.65 5.47
C TYR A 140 10.98 10.12 6.95
N SER A 141 12.06 9.82 7.68
CA SER A 141 12.60 10.59 8.80
C SER A 141 13.75 11.42 8.22
N GLN A 142 13.42 12.68 7.91
CA GLN A 142 14.31 13.80 7.55
C GLN A 142 15.82 13.48 7.42
N SER A 143 16.33 13.51 6.19
CA SER A 143 17.34 14.47 5.72
C SER A 143 18.20 13.90 4.60
N SER A 144 18.39 14.73 3.57
CA SER A 144 19.29 14.55 2.45
C SER A 144 20.72 14.21 2.91
N LEU A 145 21.06 12.93 3.04
CA LEU A 145 22.45 12.48 3.18
C LEU A 145 22.60 11.00 2.75
N SER A 146 23.73 10.76 2.09
CA SER A 146 24.21 9.48 1.54
C SER A 146 23.76 8.23 2.30
N ILE A 147 23.21 7.27 1.55
CA ILE A 147 22.60 5.95 1.87
C ILE A 147 23.38 5.04 2.86
N LYS A 148 24.56 5.43 3.36
CA LYS A 148 25.45 4.53 4.09
C LYS A 148 25.51 4.68 5.61
N ASP A 149 24.99 5.74 6.21
CA ASP A 149 25.28 6.03 7.65
C ASP A 149 24.08 6.52 8.49
N GLN A 150 22.84 6.11 8.23
CA GLN A 150 21.70 6.52 9.08
C GLN A 150 21.27 5.44 10.08
N ILE A 151 21.48 5.75 11.36
CA ILE A 151 20.80 5.17 12.52
C ILE A 151 19.40 5.79 12.57
N PRO A 152 18.30 5.04 12.78
CA PRO A 152 16.95 5.61 12.78
C PRO A 152 16.77 6.54 13.99
N THR A 153 16.47 7.81 13.75
CA THR A 153 16.03 8.76 14.77
C THR A 153 14.55 9.07 14.59
N GLU A 154 13.78 8.89 15.67
CA GLU A 154 12.34 9.14 15.93
C GLU A 154 11.39 8.83 14.74
N GLN A 155 10.73 7.66 14.86
CA GLN A 155 10.12 6.91 13.76
C GLN A 155 8.71 7.39 13.42
N THR A 156 8.54 8.09 12.30
CA THR A 156 7.23 8.22 11.64
C THR A 156 6.65 6.83 11.42
N THR A 157 5.46 6.59 11.96
CA THR A 157 4.78 5.30 11.87
C THR A 157 3.78 5.32 10.73
N PHE A 158 3.95 4.41 9.77
CA PHE A 158 3.00 4.21 8.68
C PHE A 158 1.97 3.14 9.06
N ARG A 159 0.69 3.47 8.93
CA ARG A 159 -0.43 2.57 9.24
C ARG A 159 -1.39 2.55 8.05
N TRP A 160 -1.96 1.39 7.75
CA TRP A 160 -2.70 1.19 6.50
C TRP A 160 -3.86 0.22 6.66
N CYS A 161 -4.90 0.42 5.86
CA CYS A 161 -6.06 -0.47 5.70
C CYS A 161 -5.96 -1.26 4.38
#